data_AF-A0A533QQ03-F1
#
_entry.id   AF-A0A533QQ03-F1
#
_cell.length_a   1.000
_cell.length_b   1.000
_cell.length_c   1.000
_cell.angle_alpha   90.00
_cell.angle_beta   90.00
_cell.angle_gamma   90.00
#
_symmetry.space_group_name_H-M   'P 1'
#
loop_
_entity.id
_entity.type
_entity.pdbx_description
1 polymer ?
#
loop_
_entity_poly.entity_id
_entity_poly.type
_entity_poly.pdbx_seq_one_letter_code
_entity_poly.pdbx_strand_id
1 'polypeptide(L)'
;MRIVSNYWRGATVLFGILFVLIVLATPTLVQGRTIQRPIQDFLSQQGTFCIDDGASGCFLSIPPDPNFIGWSKDFDKDNDGVQDAAALFAGIDYAGLVNAYPNGEKPEITGTVTERRLKDGRAEVTVLLHTKNANAWVVELDLAGDVSDQIANKATLFGHRPVDVLNGEGQALADTFLHVVFINTAPGAPLPDLIRFAVGATEPGQELKFLSFSAHAKGPLIAEFGIPEGTPGKCTVIQTGLFMTHGQGLGIADFFPAEDINLNVIGH
;
A
#
# COMPACT_ATOMS: atom_id res chain seq x y z
N MET A 1 -0.28 75.63 84.25
CA MET A 1 -1.32 76.06 83.30
C MET A 1 -1.32 75.06 82.14
N ARG A 2 -2.39 74.26 81.95
CA ARG A 2 -2.61 73.28 80.86
C ARG A 2 -1.60 72.08 80.73
N ILE A 3 -1.92 70.91 80.15
CA ILE A 3 -3.12 70.02 80.08
C ILE A 3 -2.74 68.72 79.29
N VAL A 4 -3.34 67.54 79.61
CA VAL A 4 -3.71 66.34 78.77
C VAL A 4 -2.87 65.99 77.51
N SER A 5 -2.48 64.73 77.17
CA SER A 5 -2.57 63.36 77.75
C SER A 5 -1.83 62.32 76.85
N ASN A 6 -1.76 61.04 77.26
CA ASN A 6 -1.60 59.85 76.38
C ASN A 6 -2.54 59.87 75.15
N TYR A 7 -2.18 59.20 74.03
CA TYR A 7 -2.89 58.04 73.43
C TYR A 7 -2.48 57.71 71.96
N TRP A 8 -2.81 56.47 71.53
CA TRP A 8 -2.77 55.85 70.16
C TRP A 8 -1.37 55.56 69.56
N ARG A 9 -0.95 54.31 69.27
CA ARG A 9 -1.53 53.14 68.55
C ARG A 9 -1.61 53.28 67.02
N GLY A 10 -0.71 52.54 66.34
CA GLY A 10 -1.06 51.69 65.18
C GLY A 10 -0.91 52.26 63.77
N ALA A 11 0.12 51.77 63.05
CA ALA A 11 0.18 51.68 61.58
C ALA A 11 1.27 50.61 61.24
N THR A 12 0.92 49.33 61.22
CA THR A 12 0.41 48.58 60.05
C THR A 12 1.43 48.52 58.90
N VAL A 13 2.27 47.49 58.92
CA VAL A 13 3.19 47.15 57.82
C VAL A 13 2.39 46.46 56.71
N LEU A 14 2.28 47.11 55.54
CA LEU A 14 1.61 46.57 54.37
C LEU A 14 2.60 45.70 53.55
N PHE A 15 2.59 44.39 53.81
CA PHE A 15 3.26 43.42 52.96
C PHE A 15 2.46 43.23 51.66
N GLY A 16 2.91 43.88 50.58
CA GLY A 16 2.35 43.67 49.24
C GLY A 16 2.81 42.33 48.68
N ILE A 17 1.95 41.30 48.76
CA ILE A 17 2.21 40.00 48.14
C ILE A 17 1.96 40.11 46.63
N LEU A 18 3.06 40.24 45.87
CA LEU A 18 3.02 40.17 44.41
C LEU A 18 2.89 38.70 43.98
N PHE A 19 1.64 38.22 43.88
CA PHE A 19 1.35 36.90 43.31
C PHE A 19 1.60 36.92 41.79
N VAL A 20 2.83 36.59 41.39
CA VAL A 20 3.15 36.33 39.98
C VAL A 20 2.48 35.02 39.59
N LEU A 21 1.32 35.12 38.95
CA LEU A 21 0.68 34.01 38.24
C LEU A 21 1.58 33.60 37.08
N ILE A 22 2.53 32.71 37.35
CA ILE A 22 3.13 31.86 36.32
C ILE A 22 2.02 30.95 35.84
N VAL A 23 1.27 31.41 34.84
CA VAL A 23 0.43 30.55 34.02
C VAL A 23 1.37 29.60 33.32
N LEU A 24 1.54 28.41 33.91
CA LEU A 24 2.09 27.25 33.22
C LEU A 24 1.13 26.96 32.06
N ALA A 25 1.42 27.59 30.92
CA ALA A 25 0.82 27.21 29.65
C ALA A 25 1.25 25.78 29.40
N THR A 26 0.40 24.84 29.82
CA THR A 26 0.51 23.46 29.39
C THR A 26 0.54 23.51 27.86
N PRO A 27 1.61 23.03 27.20
CA PRO A 27 1.60 22.98 25.76
C PRO A 27 0.46 22.05 25.40
N THR A 28 -0.65 22.61 24.91
CA THR A 28 -1.72 21.83 24.32
C THR A 28 -1.06 21.07 23.19
N LEU A 29 -0.90 19.76 23.40
CA LEU A 29 -0.49 18.85 22.36
C LEU A 29 -1.58 18.95 21.30
N VAL A 30 -1.34 19.77 20.28
CA VAL A 30 -2.13 19.83 19.07
C VAL A 30 -1.91 18.47 18.41
N GLN A 31 -2.75 17.51 18.82
CA GLN A 31 -2.89 16.23 18.18
C GLN A 31 -3.21 16.54 16.73
N GLY A 32 -2.28 16.19 15.84
CA GLY A 32 -2.26 16.71 14.48
C GLY A 32 -3.61 16.50 13.82
N ARG A 33 -4.24 17.60 13.36
CA ARG A 33 -5.59 17.56 12.79
C ARG A 33 -5.65 16.48 11.72
N THR A 34 -6.47 15.46 11.96
CA THR A 34 -6.77 14.43 10.98
C THR A 34 -7.79 14.96 9.98
N ILE A 35 -7.60 14.68 8.70
CA ILE A 35 -8.44 15.10 7.58
C ILE A 35 -8.73 13.88 6.71
N GLN A 36 -9.96 13.74 6.23
CA GLN A 36 -10.30 12.77 5.19
C GLN A 36 -10.08 13.42 3.82
N ARG A 37 -9.36 12.73 2.94
CA ARG A 37 -9.16 13.12 1.54
C ARG A 37 -10.06 12.27 0.63
N PRO A 38 -10.43 12.76 -0.57
CA PRO A 38 -11.09 11.93 -1.56
C PRO A 38 -10.25 10.69 -1.88
N ILE A 39 -10.86 9.51 -2.02
CA ILE A 39 -10.15 8.30 -2.45
C ILE A 39 -9.53 8.46 -3.85
N GLN A 40 -10.09 9.36 -4.67
CA GLN A 40 -9.56 9.72 -5.98
C GLN A 40 -8.17 10.37 -5.92
N ASP A 41 -7.80 11.04 -4.82
CA ASP A 41 -6.44 11.57 -4.61
C ASP A 41 -5.38 10.46 -4.62
N PHE A 42 -5.76 9.23 -4.24
CA PHE A 42 -4.89 8.06 -4.26
C PHE A 42 -4.98 7.32 -5.59
N LEU A 43 -6.20 7.05 -6.06
CA LEU A 43 -6.43 6.27 -7.29
C LEU A 43 -5.90 6.96 -8.54
N SER A 44 -6.03 8.29 -8.64
CA SER A 44 -5.49 9.07 -9.78
C SER A 44 -3.96 9.11 -9.86
N GLN A 45 -3.25 8.54 -8.88
CA GLN A 45 -1.79 8.48 -8.83
C GLN A 45 -1.26 7.07 -9.07
N GLN A 46 -2.10 6.02 -9.01
CA GLN A 46 -1.66 4.65 -9.28
C GLN A 46 -1.51 4.43 -10.80
N GLY A 47 -0.46 3.71 -11.22
CA GLY A 47 -0.11 3.53 -12.62
C GLY A 47 0.41 4.80 -13.31
N THR A 48 0.81 5.82 -12.55
CA THR A 48 1.37 7.06 -13.10
C THR A 48 2.90 7.10 -13.05
N PHE A 49 3.53 6.23 -12.26
CA PHE A 49 4.98 6.18 -12.18
C PHE A 49 5.61 5.48 -13.39
N CYS A 50 6.46 6.25 -14.06
CA CYS A 50 7.25 5.84 -15.21
C CYS A 50 8.65 5.42 -14.74
N ILE A 51 8.98 4.13 -14.87
CA ILE A 51 10.37 3.66 -14.83
C ILE A 51 10.97 3.97 -16.20
N ASP A 52 12.08 4.68 -16.27
CA ASP A 52 12.76 4.99 -17.54
C ASP A 52 13.26 3.70 -18.20
N ASP A 53 12.87 3.48 -19.46
CA ASP A 53 13.29 2.32 -20.27
C ASP A 53 14.65 2.53 -20.97
N GLY A 54 15.27 3.71 -20.80
CA GLY A 54 16.50 4.10 -21.49
C GLY A 54 16.28 4.59 -22.92
N ALA A 55 15.03 4.56 -23.41
CA ALA A 55 14.59 5.02 -24.73
C ALA A 55 13.64 6.24 -24.65
N SER A 56 13.54 6.89 -23.47
CA SER A 56 12.59 7.97 -23.16
C SER A 56 11.11 7.54 -23.14
N GLY A 57 10.84 6.24 -23.01
CA GLY A 57 9.54 5.68 -22.73
C GLY A 57 9.36 5.32 -21.25
N CYS A 58 8.27 4.61 -20.97
CA CYS A 58 8.04 4.02 -19.65
C CYS A 58 8.13 2.51 -19.78
N PHE A 59 9.03 1.90 -19.01
CA PHE A 59 9.05 0.46 -18.83
C PHE A 59 7.72 0.00 -18.23
N LEU A 60 7.06 -0.95 -18.89
CA LEU A 60 5.86 -1.61 -18.43
C LEU A 60 6.20 -3.07 -18.10
N SER A 61 5.87 -3.51 -16.89
CA SER A 61 6.06 -4.91 -16.47
C SER A 61 5.20 -5.90 -17.27
N ILE A 62 4.12 -5.41 -17.87
CA ILE A 62 3.16 -6.18 -18.69
C ILE A 62 2.70 -5.31 -19.87
N PRO A 63 3.50 -5.10 -20.93
CA PRO A 63 3.07 -4.27 -22.05
C PRO A 63 1.82 -4.86 -22.73
N PRO A 64 0.78 -4.07 -23.08
CA PRO A 64 0.65 -2.61 -22.99
C PRO A 64 -0.07 -2.10 -21.73
N ASP A 65 -0.31 -2.96 -20.74
CA ASP A 65 -1.09 -2.64 -19.55
C ASP A 65 -0.33 -1.68 -18.60
N PRO A 66 -1.04 -0.80 -17.86
CA PRO A 66 -0.42 0.07 -16.87
C PRO A 66 0.28 -0.72 -15.75
N ASN A 67 1.38 -0.18 -15.22
CA ASN A 67 2.05 -0.76 -14.06
C ASN A 67 1.16 -0.72 -12.81
N PHE A 68 0.90 -1.88 -12.22
CA PHE A 68 0.39 -2.03 -10.85
C PHE A 68 1.31 -2.95 -10.06
N ILE A 69 1.17 -2.91 -8.73
CA ILE A 69 1.86 -3.81 -7.82
C ILE A 69 1.39 -5.26 -8.07
N GLY A 70 2.36 -6.18 -8.12
CA GLY A 70 2.13 -7.60 -7.91
C GLY A 70 2.79 -8.08 -6.62
N TRP A 71 2.41 -9.29 -6.21
CA TRP A 71 2.89 -9.94 -4.99
C TRP A 71 3.61 -11.23 -5.35
N SER A 72 4.81 -11.42 -4.81
CA SER A 72 5.55 -12.68 -4.87
C SER A 72 5.27 -13.51 -3.62
N LYS A 73 5.27 -14.84 -3.74
CA LYS A 73 5.39 -15.71 -2.58
C LYS A 73 6.82 -15.62 -2.04
N ASP A 74 6.99 -15.81 -0.73
CA ASP A 74 8.29 -15.90 -0.08
C ASP A 74 9.31 -16.72 -0.90
N PHE A 75 10.52 -16.18 -1.03
CA PHE A 75 11.62 -16.73 -1.82
C PHE A 75 12.56 -17.62 -0.99
N ASP A 76 12.33 -17.77 0.31
CA ASP A 76 13.02 -18.69 1.22
C ASP A 76 11.97 -19.39 2.08
N LYS A 77 11.17 -20.26 1.45
CA LYS A 77 9.93 -20.78 2.03
C LYS A 77 10.14 -21.64 3.27
N ASP A 78 11.28 -22.33 3.40
CA ASP A 78 11.62 -23.11 4.58
C ASP A 78 12.56 -22.38 5.57
N ASN A 79 12.92 -21.13 5.26
CA ASN A 79 13.73 -20.23 6.10
C ASN A 79 15.11 -20.84 6.42
N ASP A 80 15.72 -21.52 5.44
CA ASP A 80 17.06 -22.11 5.57
C ASP A 80 18.18 -21.12 5.22
N GLY A 81 17.83 -19.95 4.66
CA GLY A 81 18.76 -18.90 4.23
C GLY A 81 19.22 -19.05 2.78
N VAL A 82 18.69 -20.00 2.02
CA VAL A 82 18.94 -20.23 0.61
C VAL A 82 17.69 -19.87 -0.18
N GLN A 83 17.88 -19.15 -1.27
CA GLN A 83 16.79 -18.77 -2.17
C GLN A 83 16.23 -20.02 -2.89
N ASP A 84 14.91 -20.20 -2.83
CA ASP A 84 14.17 -21.19 -3.59
C ASP A 84 14.43 -21.05 -5.10
N ALA A 85 14.37 -22.16 -5.83
CA ALA A 85 14.52 -22.15 -7.29
C ALA A 85 13.32 -21.51 -8.02
N ALA A 86 12.13 -21.55 -7.39
CA ALA A 86 10.90 -21.06 -7.99
C ALA A 86 9.94 -20.48 -6.95
N ALA A 87 9.14 -19.49 -7.35
CA ALA A 87 8.13 -18.86 -6.50
C ALA A 87 6.90 -18.43 -7.31
N LEU A 88 5.73 -18.35 -6.66
CA LEU A 88 4.53 -17.81 -7.31
C LEU A 88 4.58 -16.29 -7.34
N PHE A 89 4.05 -15.69 -8.41
CA PHE A 89 3.79 -14.26 -8.52
C PHE A 89 2.35 -14.02 -8.94
N ALA A 90 1.65 -13.14 -8.22
CA ALA A 90 0.27 -12.76 -8.48
C ALA A 90 0.19 -11.27 -8.87
N GLY A 91 -0.27 -11.00 -10.09
CA GLY A 91 -0.65 -9.65 -10.53
C GLY A 91 -2.14 -9.43 -10.30
N ILE A 92 -2.51 -8.35 -9.59
CA ILE A 92 -3.92 -8.04 -9.29
C ILE A 92 -4.16 -6.54 -9.50
N ASP A 93 -5.15 -6.19 -10.32
CA ASP A 93 -5.55 -4.80 -10.59
C ASP A 93 -6.36 -4.21 -9.42
N TYR A 94 -5.70 -4.04 -8.28
CA TYR A 94 -6.30 -3.55 -7.04
C TYR A 94 -6.80 -2.09 -7.14
N ALA A 95 -6.30 -1.31 -8.09
CA ALA A 95 -6.62 0.10 -8.27
C ALA A 95 -7.57 0.38 -9.47
N GLY A 96 -7.94 -0.65 -10.24
CA GLY A 96 -8.81 -0.54 -11.41
C GLY A 96 -8.21 0.29 -12.54
N LEU A 97 -6.91 0.13 -12.79
CA LEU A 97 -6.17 0.85 -13.83
C LEU A 97 -6.63 0.48 -15.24
N VAL A 98 -7.11 -0.76 -15.41
CA VAL A 98 -7.56 -1.27 -16.71
C VAL A 98 -9.04 -0.91 -16.87
N ASN A 99 -9.27 0.22 -17.52
CA ASN A 99 -10.57 0.93 -17.58
C ASN A 99 -11.74 0.15 -18.22
N ALA A 100 -11.48 -0.95 -18.92
CA ALA A 100 -12.52 -1.78 -19.52
C ALA A 100 -12.05 -3.23 -19.75
N TYR A 101 -12.92 -4.18 -19.46
CA TYR A 101 -12.86 -5.55 -20.00
C TYR A 101 -14.10 -5.73 -20.89
N PRO A 102 -13.98 -5.94 -22.22
CA PRO A 102 -15.12 -5.92 -23.15
C PRO A 102 -16.26 -6.88 -22.78
N ASN A 103 -15.91 -8.05 -22.24
CA ASN A 103 -16.84 -9.09 -21.81
C ASN A 103 -16.70 -9.42 -20.31
N GLY A 104 -15.98 -8.57 -19.55
CA GLY A 104 -15.62 -8.82 -18.16
C GLY A 104 -16.31 -7.87 -17.18
N GLU A 105 -16.15 -8.15 -15.89
CA GLU A 105 -16.64 -7.30 -14.82
C GLU A 105 -15.67 -6.13 -14.56
N LYS A 106 -16.22 -4.95 -14.32
CA LYS A 106 -15.43 -3.77 -13.98
C LYS A 106 -15.07 -3.76 -12.49
N PRO A 107 -13.85 -3.34 -12.12
CA PRO A 107 -13.48 -3.16 -10.72
C PRO A 107 -14.42 -2.18 -9.98
N GLU A 108 -15.00 -2.62 -8.86
CA GLU A 108 -15.79 -1.75 -7.97
C GLU A 108 -14.94 -1.31 -6.79
N ILE A 109 -14.57 -0.02 -6.73
CA ILE A 109 -13.61 0.49 -5.76
C ILE A 109 -14.29 1.31 -4.67
N THR A 110 -13.94 1.01 -3.41
CA THR A 110 -14.33 1.79 -2.23
C THR A 110 -13.14 1.97 -1.30
N GLY A 111 -13.14 3.02 -0.48
CA GLY A 111 -12.02 3.24 0.44
C GLY A 111 -12.03 4.57 1.16
N THR A 112 -10.99 4.79 1.97
CA THR A 112 -10.73 6.03 2.70
C THR A 112 -9.26 6.41 2.60
N VAL A 113 -8.99 7.72 2.59
CA VAL A 113 -7.64 8.28 2.70
C VAL A 113 -7.64 9.21 3.90
N THR A 114 -7.03 8.75 4.99
CA THR A 114 -6.93 9.49 6.25
C THR A 114 -5.56 10.14 6.35
N GLU A 115 -5.49 11.46 6.40
CA GLU A 115 -4.24 12.22 6.51
C GLU A 115 -4.11 12.86 7.90
N ARG A 116 -2.97 12.65 8.57
CA ARG A 116 -2.64 13.16 9.90
C ARG A 116 -1.35 13.98 9.86
N ARG A 117 -1.45 15.29 10.11
CA ARG A 117 -0.27 16.17 10.19
C ARG A 117 0.69 15.73 11.31
N LEU A 118 1.98 15.70 10.99
CA LEU A 118 3.07 15.43 11.93
C LEU A 118 3.73 16.71 12.46
N LYS A 119 4.54 16.59 13.52
CA LYS A 119 5.20 17.72 14.19
C LYS A 119 6.33 18.34 13.36
N ASP A 120 6.92 17.58 12.45
CA ASP A 120 8.00 17.99 11.53
C ASP A 120 7.46 18.67 10.26
N GLY A 121 6.14 18.85 10.14
CA GLY A 121 5.49 19.46 8.98
C GLY A 121 5.06 18.46 7.90
N ARG A 122 5.43 17.19 8.02
CA ARG A 122 5.01 16.11 7.12
C ARG A 122 3.59 15.62 7.43
N ALA A 123 3.09 14.64 6.68
CA ALA A 123 1.81 13.98 6.96
C ALA A 123 1.96 12.45 6.98
N GLU A 124 1.36 11.79 7.96
CA GLU A 124 1.11 10.36 7.91
C GLU A 124 -0.21 10.14 7.17
N VAL A 125 -0.21 9.28 6.15
CA VAL A 125 -1.37 8.95 5.33
C VAL A 125 -1.68 7.46 5.53
N THR A 126 -2.92 7.16 5.92
CA THR A 126 -3.48 5.81 5.92
C THR A 126 -4.47 5.68 4.77
N VAL A 127 -4.22 4.75 3.86
CA VAL A 127 -5.14 4.36 2.79
C VAL A 127 -5.74 3.01 3.15
N LEU A 128 -7.08 2.94 3.15
CA LEU A 128 -7.82 1.68 3.17
C LEU A 128 -8.57 1.60 1.84
N LEU A 129 -8.30 0.56 1.04
CA LEU A 129 -8.93 0.35 -0.26
C LEU A 129 -9.53 -1.06 -0.30
N HIS A 130 -10.76 -1.15 -0.78
CA HIS A 130 -11.43 -2.41 -1.06
C HIS A 130 -11.93 -2.39 -2.50
N THR A 131 -11.49 -3.37 -3.29
CA THR A 131 -11.81 -3.47 -4.71
C THR A 131 -12.41 -4.83 -5.00
N LYS A 132 -13.64 -4.85 -5.50
CA LYS A 132 -14.26 -6.07 -6.05
C LYS A 132 -13.98 -6.18 -7.53
N ASN A 133 -14.10 -7.38 -8.09
CA ASN A 133 -13.94 -7.65 -9.52
C ASN A 133 -12.58 -7.16 -10.09
N ALA A 134 -11.55 -7.05 -9.25
CA ALA A 134 -10.20 -6.80 -9.74
C ALA A 134 -9.76 -8.01 -10.59
N ASN A 135 -9.18 -7.77 -11.77
CA ASN A 135 -8.59 -8.86 -12.53
C ASN A 135 -7.38 -9.41 -11.75
N ALA A 136 -7.26 -10.73 -11.69
CA ALA A 136 -6.16 -11.43 -11.05
C ALA A 136 -5.55 -12.45 -12.01
N TRP A 137 -4.24 -12.63 -11.94
CA TRP A 137 -3.53 -13.70 -12.64
C TRP A 137 -2.30 -14.12 -11.85
N VAL A 138 -1.87 -15.37 -12.03
CA VAL A 138 -0.70 -15.95 -11.33
C VAL A 138 0.21 -16.64 -12.32
N VAL A 139 1.52 -16.46 -12.15
CA VAL A 139 2.58 -17.27 -12.78
C VAL A 139 3.44 -17.93 -11.71
N GLU A 140 4.13 -19.01 -12.07
CA GLU A 140 5.31 -19.46 -11.35
C GLU A 140 6.55 -18.84 -12.00
N LEU A 141 7.46 -18.29 -11.20
CA LEU A 141 8.73 -17.72 -11.62
C LEU A 141 9.84 -18.75 -11.41
N ASP A 142 10.73 -18.92 -12.39
CA ASP A 142 12.06 -19.49 -12.20
C ASP A 142 12.97 -18.33 -11.75
N LEU A 143 13.49 -18.39 -10.52
CA LEU A 143 14.25 -17.30 -9.93
C LEU A 143 15.73 -17.29 -10.36
N ALA A 144 16.18 -18.27 -11.16
CA ALA A 144 17.47 -18.23 -11.84
C ALA A 144 17.39 -17.58 -13.24
N GLY A 145 16.18 -17.34 -13.75
CA GLY A 145 15.92 -16.71 -15.05
C GLY A 145 15.69 -15.20 -15.01
N ASP A 146 15.38 -14.61 -16.17
CA ASP A 146 14.87 -13.24 -16.23
C ASP A 146 13.44 -13.21 -15.66
N VAL A 147 13.28 -12.70 -14.45
CA VAL A 147 11.96 -12.60 -13.81
C VAL A 147 11.06 -11.58 -14.51
N SER A 148 11.62 -10.55 -15.14
CA SER A 148 10.84 -9.52 -15.84
C SER A 148 10.21 -10.07 -17.11
N ASP A 149 10.98 -10.80 -17.90
CA ASP A 149 10.44 -11.50 -19.08
C ASP A 149 9.37 -12.52 -18.67
N GLN A 150 9.57 -13.24 -17.56
CA GLN A 150 8.58 -14.21 -17.07
C GLN A 150 7.28 -13.56 -16.58
N ILE A 151 7.34 -12.44 -15.86
CA ILE A 151 6.15 -11.67 -15.45
C ILE A 151 5.35 -11.21 -16.68
N ALA A 152 6.02 -10.74 -17.73
CA ALA A 152 5.38 -10.30 -18.97
C ALA A 152 4.84 -11.47 -19.82
N ASN A 153 5.63 -12.53 -20.02
CA ASN A 153 5.45 -13.46 -21.15
C ASN A 153 5.23 -14.94 -20.76
N LYS A 154 5.50 -15.37 -19.52
CA LYS A 154 5.30 -16.77 -19.12
C LYS A 154 3.82 -17.13 -19.05
N ALA A 155 3.45 -18.34 -19.47
CA ALA A 155 2.06 -18.81 -19.35
C ALA A 155 1.57 -18.74 -17.90
N THR A 156 0.32 -18.31 -17.72
CA THR A 156 -0.30 -18.19 -16.39
C THR A 156 -0.73 -19.57 -15.88
N LEU A 157 -0.77 -19.73 -14.56
CA LEU A 157 -1.32 -20.91 -13.89
C LEU A 157 -2.81 -20.72 -13.56
N PHE A 158 -3.21 -19.47 -13.32
CA PHE A 158 -4.55 -19.06 -12.92
C PHE A 158 -4.84 -17.68 -13.50
N GLY A 159 -6.05 -17.50 -14.04
CA GLY A 159 -6.46 -16.25 -14.66
C GLY A 159 -5.62 -15.85 -15.86
N HIS A 160 -5.85 -14.63 -16.34
CA HIS A 160 -5.29 -14.10 -17.57
C HIS A 160 -4.82 -12.66 -17.36
N ARG A 161 -3.77 -12.24 -18.08
CA ARG A 161 -3.29 -10.85 -17.98
C ARG A 161 -4.36 -9.90 -18.53
N PRO A 162 -4.36 -8.61 -18.14
CA PRO A 162 -5.41 -7.71 -18.60
C PRO A 162 -5.51 -7.61 -20.14
N VAL A 163 -4.38 -7.59 -20.85
CA VAL A 163 -4.31 -7.69 -22.32
C VAL A 163 -4.97 -8.96 -22.90
N ASP A 164 -4.84 -10.11 -22.23
CA ASP A 164 -5.45 -11.36 -22.67
C ASP A 164 -6.98 -11.31 -22.49
N VAL A 165 -7.45 -10.78 -21.36
CA VAL A 165 -8.88 -10.56 -21.08
C VAL A 165 -9.48 -9.53 -22.04
N LEU A 166 -8.72 -8.48 -22.41
CA LEU A 166 -9.09 -7.53 -23.46
C LEU A 166 -9.29 -8.22 -24.83
N ASN A 167 -8.49 -9.25 -25.13
CA ASN A 167 -8.59 -10.05 -26.35
C ASN A 167 -9.68 -11.14 -26.30
N GLY A 168 -10.35 -11.33 -25.16
CA GLY A 168 -11.50 -12.19 -24.99
C GLY A 168 -11.32 -13.38 -24.04
N GLU A 169 -10.15 -13.53 -23.42
CA GLU A 169 -9.90 -14.61 -22.46
C GLU A 169 -10.67 -14.44 -21.14
N GLY A 170 -10.83 -15.56 -20.42
CA GLY A 170 -11.60 -15.61 -19.18
C GLY A 170 -10.94 -14.82 -18.03
N GLN A 171 -11.59 -13.74 -17.60
CA GLN A 171 -11.18 -12.95 -16.43
C GLN A 171 -11.26 -13.79 -15.14
N ALA A 172 -10.27 -13.67 -14.25
CA ALA A 172 -10.41 -14.10 -12.87
C ALA A 172 -10.72 -12.90 -11.98
N LEU A 173 -11.78 -13.01 -11.18
CA LEU A 173 -12.33 -11.91 -10.38
C LEU A 173 -11.89 -12.04 -8.93
N ALA A 174 -11.23 -11.00 -8.42
CA ALA A 174 -10.78 -10.88 -7.04
C ALA A 174 -11.58 -9.84 -6.25
N ASP A 175 -11.96 -10.22 -5.03
CA ASP A 175 -12.24 -9.27 -3.95
C ASP A 175 -10.91 -9.01 -3.21
N THR A 176 -10.52 -7.75 -3.08
CA THR A 176 -9.24 -7.34 -2.48
C THR A 176 -9.43 -6.34 -1.35
N PHE A 177 -8.51 -6.35 -0.39
CA PHE A 177 -8.36 -5.33 0.65
C PHE A 177 -6.90 -4.93 0.79
N LEU A 178 -6.60 -3.66 0.54
CA LEU A 178 -5.29 -3.05 0.68
C LEU A 178 -5.32 -2.04 1.84
N HIS A 179 -4.37 -2.14 2.75
CA HIS A 179 -4.14 -1.16 3.81
C HIS A 179 -2.67 -0.72 3.77
N VAL A 180 -2.47 0.57 3.50
CA VAL A 180 -1.14 1.19 3.45
C VAL A 180 -1.07 2.33 4.46
N VAL A 181 0.06 2.44 5.15
CA VAL A 181 0.43 3.65 5.90
C VAL A 181 1.78 4.14 5.39
N PHE A 182 1.87 5.42 5.05
CA PHE A 182 3.13 6.05 4.65
C PHE A 182 3.24 7.47 5.21
N ILE A 183 4.46 7.99 5.30
CA ILE A 183 4.70 9.43 5.47
C ILE A 183 4.80 10.06 4.10
N ASN A 184 4.18 11.22 3.94
CA ASN A 184 4.23 12.07 2.76
C ASN A 184 4.86 13.43 3.09
N THR A 185 5.36 14.12 2.06
CA THR A 185 6.21 15.32 2.17
C THR A 185 5.54 16.48 2.92
N ALA A 186 4.23 16.67 2.75
CA ALA A 186 3.43 17.65 3.49
C ALA A 186 1.93 17.27 3.50
N PRO A 187 1.13 17.77 4.46
CA PRO A 187 -0.33 17.68 4.42
C PRO A 187 -0.91 18.30 3.15
N GLY A 188 -1.75 17.55 2.44
CA GLY A 188 -2.33 17.95 1.15
C GLY A 188 -1.40 17.82 -0.06
N ALA A 189 -0.17 17.32 0.10
CA ALA A 189 0.71 17.00 -1.04
C ALA A 189 0.10 15.88 -1.92
N PRO A 190 0.48 15.78 -3.21
CA PRO A 190 0.13 14.63 -4.05
C PRO A 190 0.48 13.31 -3.36
N LEU A 191 -0.35 12.29 -3.53
CA LEU A 191 -0.07 10.95 -3.00
C LEU A 191 0.83 10.20 -3.99
N PRO A 192 1.74 9.33 -3.53
CA PRO A 192 2.59 8.55 -4.42
C PRO A 192 1.80 7.45 -5.13
N ASP A 193 2.24 7.12 -6.33
CA ASP A 193 2.08 5.78 -6.89
C ASP A 193 2.82 4.78 -5.99
N LEU A 194 2.17 3.72 -5.53
CA LEU A 194 2.77 2.81 -4.56
C LEU A 194 3.98 2.03 -5.13
N ILE A 195 4.06 1.84 -6.45
CA ILE A 195 5.22 1.17 -7.07
C ILE A 195 6.54 1.91 -6.77
N ARG A 196 6.50 3.21 -6.46
CA ARG A 196 7.67 4.03 -6.09
C ARG A 196 8.34 3.59 -4.79
N PHE A 197 7.57 3.02 -3.86
CA PHE A 197 8.12 2.41 -2.65
C PHE A 197 8.81 1.09 -2.99
N ALA A 198 8.25 0.33 -3.92
CA ALA A 198 8.76 -0.96 -4.38
C ALA A 198 10.10 -0.84 -5.14
N VAL A 199 10.19 0.09 -6.11
CA VAL A 199 11.42 0.31 -6.90
C VAL A 199 12.50 1.14 -6.20
N GLY A 200 12.29 1.53 -4.93
CA GLY A 200 13.21 2.45 -4.23
C GLY A 200 13.21 3.90 -4.76
N ALA A 201 12.33 4.25 -5.70
CA ALA A 201 12.18 5.59 -6.28
C ALA A 201 11.30 6.55 -5.41
N THR A 202 11.40 6.38 -4.10
CA THR A 202 10.67 7.14 -3.07
C THR A 202 11.21 8.56 -2.98
N GLU A 203 10.34 9.57 -2.87
CA GLU A 203 10.80 10.97 -2.83
C GLU A 203 11.38 11.37 -1.47
N PRO A 204 12.32 12.33 -1.41
CA PRO A 204 12.85 12.85 -0.15
C PRO A 204 11.73 13.31 0.81
N GLY A 205 11.66 12.66 1.97
CA GLY A 205 10.64 12.92 3.00
C GLY A 205 9.43 11.98 2.96
N GLN A 206 9.29 11.15 1.93
CA GLN A 206 8.34 10.03 1.92
C GLN A 206 8.94 8.79 2.63
N GLU A 207 8.11 8.00 3.29
CA GLU A 207 8.50 6.75 3.96
C GLU A 207 7.33 5.76 3.93
N LEU A 208 7.48 4.56 3.37
CA LEU A 208 6.50 3.50 3.60
C LEU A 208 6.59 3.04 5.07
N LYS A 209 5.46 3.06 5.80
CA LYS A 209 5.39 2.71 7.23
C LYS A 209 4.65 1.41 7.49
N PHE A 210 3.77 0.99 6.60
CA PHE A 210 3.05 -0.27 6.66
C PHE A 210 2.43 -0.59 5.30
N LEU A 211 2.43 -1.86 4.91
CA LEU A 211 1.57 -2.38 3.85
C LEU A 211 1.09 -3.76 4.28
N SER A 212 -0.22 -3.98 4.15
CA SER A 212 -0.87 -5.29 4.18
C SER A 212 -1.85 -5.38 3.02
N PHE A 213 -1.94 -6.53 2.39
CA PHE A 213 -2.85 -6.83 1.29
C PHE A 213 -3.47 -8.20 1.46
N SER A 214 -4.75 -8.34 1.14
CA SER A 214 -5.40 -9.63 0.99
C SER A 214 -6.24 -9.66 -0.29
N ALA A 215 -6.28 -10.81 -0.95
CA ALA A 215 -7.12 -11.05 -2.10
C ALA A 215 -7.71 -12.47 -2.08
N HIS A 216 -8.97 -12.57 -2.49
CA HIS A 216 -9.65 -13.83 -2.75
C HIS A 216 -10.23 -13.80 -4.17
N ALA A 217 -9.66 -14.59 -5.06
CA ALA A 217 -10.04 -14.62 -6.47
C ALA A 217 -10.66 -15.96 -6.88
N LYS A 218 -11.55 -15.91 -7.89
CA LYS A 218 -12.10 -17.08 -8.59
C LYS A 218 -11.97 -16.87 -10.09
N GLY A 219 -11.65 -17.93 -10.82
CA GLY A 219 -11.41 -17.85 -12.26
C GLY A 219 -10.94 -19.17 -12.85
N PRO A 220 -10.54 -19.19 -14.13
CA PRO A 220 -9.98 -20.38 -14.76
C PRO A 220 -8.59 -20.69 -14.19
N LEU A 221 -8.32 -21.98 -13.97
CA LEU A 221 -6.97 -22.55 -13.96
C LEU A 221 -6.63 -22.96 -15.39
N ILE A 222 -5.39 -22.72 -15.77
CA ILE A 222 -4.88 -22.90 -17.14
C ILE A 222 -4.18 -24.27 -17.22
N ALA A 223 -4.01 -24.81 -18.43
CA ALA A 223 -3.38 -26.12 -18.67
C ALA A 223 -2.01 -26.30 -17.98
N GLU A 224 -1.22 -25.23 -17.88
CA GLU A 224 0.08 -25.19 -17.19
C GLU A 224 0.01 -25.48 -15.69
N PHE A 225 -1.17 -25.36 -15.06
CA PHE A 225 -1.40 -25.83 -13.67
C PHE A 225 -1.46 -27.37 -13.57
N GLY A 226 -1.38 -28.09 -14.69
CA GLY A 226 -1.37 -29.57 -14.73
C GLY A 226 -2.76 -30.20 -14.69
N ILE A 227 -3.81 -29.43 -14.99
CA ILE A 227 -5.22 -29.88 -15.05
C ILE A 227 -5.87 -29.41 -16.36
N PRO A 228 -7.09 -29.86 -16.71
CA PRO A 228 -7.75 -29.40 -17.94
C PRO A 228 -7.96 -27.88 -17.98
N GLU A 229 -7.78 -27.31 -19.16
CA GLU A 229 -7.97 -25.87 -19.44
C GLU A 229 -9.35 -25.36 -18.97
N GLY A 230 -9.38 -24.14 -18.43
CA GLY A 230 -10.60 -23.50 -17.94
C GLY A 230 -11.21 -24.14 -16.69
N THR A 231 -10.54 -25.07 -16.01
CA THR A 231 -11.06 -25.70 -14.78
C THR A 231 -11.27 -24.64 -13.68
N PRO A 232 -12.43 -24.58 -13.00
CA PRO A 232 -12.67 -23.59 -11.94
C PRO A 232 -11.65 -23.67 -10.80
N GLY A 233 -10.98 -22.56 -10.52
CA GLY A 233 -10.04 -22.41 -9.42
C GLY A 233 -10.38 -21.29 -8.45
N LYS A 234 -9.67 -21.31 -7.33
CA LYS A 234 -9.53 -20.18 -6.40
C LYS A 234 -8.06 -19.81 -6.23
N CYS A 235 -7.79 -18.51 -6.14
CA CYS A 235 -6.52 -17.97 -5.69
C CYS A 235 -6.71 -17.20 -4.38
N THR A 236 -5.76 -17.31 -3.45
CA THR A 236 -5.68 -16.43 -2.28
C THR A 236 -4.29 -15.84 -2.15
N VAL A 237 -4.20 -14.53 -1.98
CA VAL A 237 -2.97 -13.79 -1.67
C VAL A 237 -3.12 -13.17 -0.28
N ILE A 238 -2.12 -13.34 0.58
CA ILE A 238 -2.11 -12.80 1.95
C ILE A 238 -0.74 -12.17 2.24
N GLN A 239 -0.77 -10.91 2.64
CA GLN A 239 0.38 -10.13 3.07
C GLN A 239 -0.06 -9.25 4.25
N THR A 240 0.52 -9.42 5.43
CA THR A 240 -0.01 -8.94 6.72
C THR A 240 0.84 -7.86 7.38
N GLY A 241 2.05 -7.62 6.88
CA GLY A 241 2.88 -6.49 7.28
C GLY A 241 4.30 -6.58 6.72
N LEU A 242 4.75 -5.54 6.01
CA LEU A 242 6.06 -5.44 5.32
C LEU A 242 7.32 -5.49 6.21
N PHE A 243 7.22 -5.97 7.45
CA PHE A 243 8.34 -6.13 8.40
C PHE A 243 8.48 -7.56 8.93
N MET A 244 7.70 -8.51 8.41
CA MET A 244 7.75 -9.93 8.80
C MET A 244 8.26 -10.86 7.70
N THR A 245 8.29 -10.40 6.44
CA THR A 245 8.78 -11.13 5.26
C THR A 245 10.09 -10.51 4.78
N HIS A 246 11.09 -11.35 4.51
CA HIS A 246 12.42 -10.92 4.09
C HIS A 246 12.52 -10.90 2.56
N GLY A 247 12.50 -9.72 1.96
CA GLY A 247 12.91 -9.56 0.57
C GLY A 247 14.43 -9.71 0.42
N GLN A 248 14.89 -10.44 -0.61
CA GLN A 248 16.32 -10.70 -0.85
C GLN A 248 16.97 -9.74 -1.88
N GLY A 249 16.25 -8.74 -2.37
CA GLY A 249 16.75 -7.71 -3.28
C GLY A 249 16.67 -8.07 -4.77
N LEU A 250 15.80 -9.00 -5.16
CA LEU A 250 15.62 -9.48 -6.54
C LEU A 250 14.91 -8.47 -7.49
N GLY A 251 15.14 -7.18 -7.29
CA GLY A 251 14.55 -6.10 -8.09
C GLY A 251 13.03 -6.17 -8.14
N ILE A 252 12.46 -6.29 -9.33
CA ILE A 252 11.00 -6.22 -9.54
C ILE A 252 10.23 -7.44 -9.02
N ALA A 253 10.92 -8.55 -8.76
CA ALA A 253 10.33 -9.73 -8.15
C ALA A 253 10.00 -9.49 -6.66
N ASP A 254 10.78 -8.62 -6.02
CA ASP A 254 10.88 -8.46 -4.57
C ASP A 254 10.06 -7.26 -4.04
N PHE A 255 9.22 -6.69 -4.91
CA PHE A 255 8.48 -5.45 -4.66
C PHE A 255 7.62 -5.50 -3.39
N PHE A 256 6.83 -6.56 -3.22
CA PHE A 256 5.94 -6.77 -2.09
C PHE A 256 5.78 -8.28 -1.82
N PRO A 257 6.71 -8.92 -1.07
CA PRO A 257 6.57 -10.32 -0.69
C PRO A 257 5.29 -10.53 0.14
N ALA A 258 4.47 -11.47 -0.30
CA ALA A 258 3.31 -12.01 0.40
C ALA A 258 3.73 -13.23 1.23
N GLU A 259 3.21 -13.33 2.45
CA GLU A 259 3.42 -14.53 3.27
C GLU A 259 2.80 -15.77 2.61
N ASP A 260 1.72 -15.59 1.84
CA ASP A 260 1.09 -16.71 1.15
C ASP A 260 0.45 -16.35 -0.20
N ILE A 261 0.65 -17.24 -1.17
CA ILE A 261 -0.07 -17.32 -2.44
C ILE A 261 -0.46 -18.78 -2.61
N ASN A 262 -1.75 -19.07 -2.69
CA ASN A 262 -2.28 -20.43 -2.89
C ASN A 262 -3.22 -20.50 -4.08
N LEU A 263 -2.99 -21.48 -4.94
CA LEU A 263 -3.90 -21.91 -6.02
C LEU A 263 -4.52 -23.26 -5.66
N ASN A 264 -5.83 -23.40 -5.89
CA ASN A 264 -6.56 -24.64 -5.65
C ASN A 264 -7.70 -24.79 -6.65
N VAL A 265 -8.01 -26.03 -7.03
CA VAL A 265 -9.25 -26.37 -7.77
C VAL A 265 -10.47 -26.22 -6.85
N ILE A 266 -11.64 -25.89 -7.42
CA ILE A 266 -12.92 -25.84 -6.71
C ILE A 266 -14.02 -26.60 -7.47
N GLY A 267 -14.93 -27.25 -6.74
CA GLY A 267 -16.10 -27.91 -7.33
C GLY A 267 -15.94 -29.39 -7.71
N HIS A 268 -15.06 -30.12 -7.02
CA HIS A 268 -15.01 -31.60 -7.04
C HIS A 268 -15.87 -32.22 -5.96
#